data_AF-A0A2N5YPT8-F1
#
_entry.id   AF-A0A2N5YPT8-F1
#
_cell.length_a   1.000
_cell.length_b   1.000
_cell.length_c   1.000
_cell.angle_alpha   90.00
_cell.angle_beta   90.00
_cell.angle_gamma   90.00
#
_symmetry.space_group_name_H-M   'P 1'
#
loop_
_entity.id
_entity.type
_entity.pdbx_description
1 polymer ?
#
loop_
_entity_poly.entity_id
_entity_poly.type
_entity_poly.pdbx_seq_one_letter_code
_entity_poly.pdbx_strand_id
1 'polypeptide(L)'
;MFKTRNIELLNEKISILNDIISASDSDKKKIRFQRNLDVLLNFTDFDFDEITPSFELTFQTKIKSHSVIRINRLPILINPDFVVSFNNGDRNEIGAIWFVTFITGYKYWELGLFVEAMNKYLHKHYSEEFFINKSYCIAVDINTGRKISFQDVENGKAPYLLEQTITDINQM
;
A
#
# COMPACT_ATOMS: atom_id res chain seq x y z
N MET A 1 -9.54 4.40 9.97
CA MET A 1 -9.76 2.95 9.73
C MET A 1 -8.50 2.14 10.02
N PHE A 2 -7.46 2.14 9.18
CA PHE A 2 -6.27 1.29 9.41
C PHE A 2 -5.62 1.42 10.82
N LYS A 3 -5.43 2.65 11.32
CA LYS A 3 -4.86 2.88 12.66
C LYS A 3 -5.85 2.70 13.82
N THR A 4 -7.14 2.91 13.57
CA THR A 4 -8.15 3.14 14.62
C THR A 4 -9.24 2.08 14.67
N ARG A 5 -9.29 1.20 13.66
CA ARG A 5 -10.37 0.21 13.39
C ARG A 5 -11.80 0.78 13.45
N ASN A 6 -11.94 2.10 13.40
CA ASN A 6 -13.22 2.77 13.56
C ASN A 6 -13.97 2.79 12.21
N ILE A 7 -15.03 1.98 12.13
CA ILE A 7 -15.96 1.86 10.99
C ILE A 7 -16.93 3.05 10.95
N GLU A 8 -17.22 3.70 12.07
CA GLU A 8 -18.10 4.88 12.11
C GLU A 8 -17.52 6.04 11.28
N LEU A 9 -16.20 6.23 11.33
CA LEU A 9 -15.50 7.20 10.46
C LEU A 9 -15.65 6.90 8.96
N LEU A 10 -15.81 5.62 8.59
CA LEU A 10 -16.06 5.23 7.21
C LEU A 10 -17.49 5.59 6.82
N ASN A 11 -18.46 5.24 7.65
CA ASN A 11 -19.88 5.55 7.43
C ASN A 11 -20.14 7.06 7.35
N GLU A 12 -19.50 7.84 8.21
CA GLU A 12 -19.56 9.31 8.17
C GLU A 12 -19.06 9.84 6.82
N LYS A 13 -17.89 9.37 6.36
CA LYS A 13 -17.32 9.79 5.06
C LYS A 13 -18.19 9.38 3.88
N ILE A 14 -18.80 8.19 3.92
CA ILE A 14 -19.76 7.73 2.91
C ILE A 14 -20.96 8.66 2.85
N SER A 15 -21.55 9.02 4.00
CA SER A 15 -22.66 9.97 4.08
C SER A 15 -22.31 11.32 3.46
N ILE A 16 -21.16 11.88 3.84
CA ILE A 16 -20.68 13.18 3.30
C ILE A 16 -20.54 13.13 1.78
N LEU A 17 -19.99 12.05 1.23
CA LEU A 17 -19.84 11.91 -0.23
C LEU A 17 -21.19 11.81 -0.93
N ASN A 18 -22.15 11.06 -0.37
CA ASN A 18 -23.50 10.96 -0.91
C ASN A 18 -24.21 12.32 -0.95
N ASP A 19 -24.07 13.13 0.10
CA ASP A 19 -24.66 14.48 0.16
C ASP A 19 -24.04 15.39 -0.91
N ILE A 20 -22.71 15.35 -1.07
CA ILE A 20 -22.00 16.13 -2.09
C ILE A 20 -22.42 15.71 -3.51
N ILE A 21 -22.58 14.41 -3.77
CA ILE A 21 -23.01 13.90 -5.08
C ILE A 21 -24.44 14.35 -5.39
N SER A 22 -25.34 14.23 -4.40
CA SER A 22 -26.76 14.58 -4.54
C SER A 22 -26.98 16.07 -4.76
N ALA A 23 -26.20 16.92 -4.07
CA ALA A 23 -26.30 18.37 -4.18
C ALA A 23 -25.53 18.98 -5.36
N SER A 24 -24.77 18.20 -6.13
CA SER A 24 -23.97 18.74 -7.23
C SER A 24 -24.77 18.83 -8.53
N ASP A 25 -24.64 19.95 -9.25
CA ASP A 25 -25.17 20.07 -10.62
C ASP A 25 -24.15 19.68 -11.70
N SER A 26 -22.91 19.37 -11.31
CA SER A 26 -21.82 19.08 -12.25
C SER A 26 -21.56 17.59 -12.36
N ASP A 27 -21.81 17.02 -13.54
CA ASP A 27 -21.53 15.60 -13.82
C ASP A 27 -20.06 15.24 -13.57
N LYS A 28 -19.12 16.15 -13.88
CA LYS A 28 -17.70 15.96 -13.60
C LYS A 28 -17.42 15.84 -12.11
N LYS A 29 -18.09 16.64 -11.27
CA LYS A 29 -17.97 16.54 -9.81
C LYS A 29 -18.60 15.24 -9.31
N LYS A 30 -19.80 14.89 -9.79
CA LYS A 30 -20.47 13.63 -9.44
C LYS A 30 -19.58 12.43 -9.72
N ILE A 31 -19.03 12.32 -10.94
CA ILE A 31 -18.14 11.21 -11.33
C ILE A 31 -16.91 11.14 -10.41
N ARG A 32 -16.30 12.28 -10.07
CA ARG A 32 -15.13 12.31 -9.18
C ARG A 32 -15.47 11.81 -7.78
N PHE A 33 -16.57 12.28 -7.20
CA PHE A 33 -16.96 11.87 -5.85
C PHE A 33 -17.51 10.45 -5.81
N GLN A 34 -18.19 10.01 -6.87
CA GLN A 34 -18.64 8.63 -7.01
C GLN A 34 -17.45 7.67 -6.98
N ARG A 35 -16.36 7.96 -7.70
CA ARG A 35 -15.15 7.12 -7.63
C ARG A 35 -14.56 7.01 -6.22
N ASN A 36 -14.55 8.12 -5.48
CA ASN A 36 -14.09 8.09 -4.08
C ASN A 36 -15.04 7.26 -3.21
N LEU A 37 -16.35 7.36 -3.44
CA LEU A 37 -17.36 6.58 -2.74
C LEU A 37 -17.20 5.08 -3.04
N ASP A 38 -17.01 4.71 -4.31
CA ASP A 38 -16.78 3.34 -4.75
C ASP A 38 -15.56 2.74 -4.03
N VAL A 39 -14.46 3.52 -3.89
CA VAL A 39 -13.30 3.12 -3.09
C VAL A 39 -13.71 2.87 -1.63
N LEU A 40 -14.43 3.79 -0.98
CA LEU A 40 -14.83 3.59 0.42
C LEU A 40 -15.72 2.36 0.60
N LEU A 41 -16.62 2.08 -0.35
CA LEU A 41 -17.48 0.91 -0.34
C LEU A 41 -16.69 -0.39 -0.48
N ASN A 42 -15.61 -0.42 -1.26
CA ASN A 42 -14.74 -1.60 -1.30
C ASN A 42 -14.10 -1.94 0.06
N PHE A 43 -13.98 -0.95 0.96
CA PHE A 43 -13.39 -1.13 2.29
C PHE A 43 -14.42 -1.38 3.39
N THR A 44 -15.72 -1.41 3.10
CA THR A 44 -16.71 -1.80 4.13
C THR A 44 -16.58 -3.26 4.53
N ASP A 45 -16.28 -4.12 3.56
CA ASP A 45 -16.13 -5.58 3.75
C ASP A 45 -14.67 -6.04 3.72
N PHE A 46 -13.71 -5.11 3.61
CA PHE A 46 -12.30 -5.45 3.55
C PHE A 46 -11.80 -5.90 4.93
N ASP A 47 -11.29 -7.13 4.99
CA ASP A 47 -10.67 -7.66 6.20
C ASP A 47 -9.26 -7.07 6.40
N PHE A 48 -9.16 -6.12 7.32
CA PHE A 48 -7.89 -5.49 7.69
C PHE A 48 -6.97 -6.43 8.48
N ASP A 49 -7.49 -7.50 9.09
CA ASP A 49 -6.67 -8.50 9.77
C ASP A 49 -5.80 -9.27 8.75
N GLU A 50 -6.20 -9.33 7.48
CA GLU A 50 -5.39 -9.94 6.43
C GLU A 50 -4.15 -9.10 6.03
N ILE A 51 -4.06 -7.85 6.47
CA ILE A 51 -2.92 -6.97 6.19
C ILE A 51 -2.27 -6.38 7.44
N THR A 52 -2.81 -6.69 8.62
CA THR A 52 -2.25 -6.25 9.90
C THR A 52 -1.82 -7.45 10.72
N PRO A 53 -0.60 -7.45 11.27
CA PRO A 53 -0.24 -8.45 12.25
C PRO A 53 -1.17 -8.36 13.46
N SER A 54 -1.49 -9.50 14.08
CA SER A 54 -2.27 -9.57 15.33
C SER A 54 -1.49 -9.08 16.57
N PHE A 55 -0.31 -8.48 16.36
CA PHE A 55 0.58 -7.96 17.40
C PHE A 55 0.32 -6.48 17.63
N GLU A 56 0.82 -5.95 18.75
CA GLU A 56 0.84 -4.50 18.98
C GLU A 56 1.79 -3.83 17.97
N LEU A 57 1.26 -2.85 17.24
CA LEU A 57 1.98 -2.18 16.14
C LEU A 57 2.55 -0.84 16.58
N THR A 58 3.83 -0.65 16.34
CA THR A 58 4.48 0.67 16.44
C THR A 58 4.63 1.27 15.05
N PHE A 59 4.00 2.41 14.82
CA PHE A 59 4.07 3.13 13.55
C PHE A 59 5.35 3.96 13.46
N GLN A 60 6.18 3.64 12.48
CA GLN A 60 7.43 4.34 12.25
C GLN A 60 7.16 5.71 11.61
N THR A 61 7.87 6.73 12.10
CA THR A 61 7.81 8.08 11.52
C THR A 61 8.49 8.06 10.16
N LYS A 62 7.77 8.46 9.10
CA LYS A 62 8.34 8.56 7.76
C LYS A 62 9.25 9.78 7.66
N ILE A 63 10.50 9.53 7.30
CA ILE A 63 11.47 10.58 7.00
C ILE A 63 11.39 10.88 5.50
N LYS A 64 11.05 12.13 5.13
CA LYS A 64 10.85 12.50 3.71
C LYS A 64 12.06 12.19 2.83
N SER A 65 13.29 12.39 3.34
CA SER A 65 14.52 12.09 2.59
C SER A 65 14.72 10.60 2.31
N HIS A 66 14.05 9.69 3.02
CA HIS A 66 14.14 8.25 2.78
C HIS A 66 13.24 7.80 1.62
N SER A 67 12.30 8.64 1.18
CA SER A 67 11.35 8.26 0.14
C SER A 67 12.00 8.08 -1.24
N VAL A 68 13.21 8.57 -1.48
CA VAL A 68 13.89 8.38 -2.77
C VAL A 68 15.05 7.40 -2.60
N ILE A 69 14.96 6.24 -3.23
CA ILE A 69 16.06 5.28 -3.31
C ILE A 69 16.57 5.20 -4.74
N ARG A 70 17.88 4.97 -4.91
CA ARG A 70 18.47 4.74 -6.24
C ARG A 70 18.52 3.24 -6.52
N ILE A 71 17.88 2.82 -7.60
CA ILE A 71 17.95 1.44 -8.12
C ILE A 71 18.48 1.53 -9.55
N ASN A 72 19.59 0.85 -9.86
CA ASN A 72 20.33 0.97 -11.12
C ASN A 72 20.52 2.42 -11.60
N ARG A 73 20.95 3.30 -10.68
CA ARG A 73 21.18 4.74 -10.88
C ARG A 73 19.92 5.58 -11.15
N LEU A 74 18.76 4.97 -11.32
CA LEU A 74 17.48 5.67 -11.43
C LEU A 74 16.95 6.01 -10.03
N PRO A 75 16.65 7.30 -9.72
CA PRO A 75 15.99 7.65 -8.48
C PRO A 75 14.51 7.26 -8.55
N ILE A 76 14.07 6.41 -7.63
CA ILE A 76 12.69 5.92 -7.54
C ILE A 76 12.08 6.42 -6.23
N LEU A 77 10.90 7.05 -6.36
CA LEU A 77 10.10 7.46 -5.22
C LEU A 77 9.33 6.26 -4.69
N ILE A 78 9.59 5.92 -3.43
CA ILE A 78 8.95 4.85 -2.68
C ILE A 78 8.30 5.47 -1.45
N ASN A 79 6.98 5.39 -1.38
CA ASN A 79 6.20 6.09 -0.37
C ASN A 79 5.12 5.17 0.20
N PRO A 80 5.51 4.10 0.93
CA PRO A 80 4.55 3.26 1.62
C PRO A 80 3.70 4.11 2.56
N ASP A 81 2.42 3.80 2.72
CA ASP A 81 1.47 4.53 3.56
C ASP A 81 1.71 4.30 5.05
N PHE A 82 2.12 3.09 5.40
CA PHE A 82 2.49 2.73 6.76
C PHE A 82 3.78 1.92 6.75
N VAL A 83 4.67 2.24 7.68
CA VAL A 83 5.80 1.40 8.05
C VAL A 83 5.55 1.03 9.50
N VAL A 84 5.49 -0.26 9.78
CA VAL A 84 5.05 -0.78 11.08
C VAL A 84 6.07 -1.78 11.59
N SER A 85 6.48 -1.62 12.83
CA SER A 85 7.27 -2.62 13.55
C SER A 85 6.42 -3.28 14.61
N PHE A 86 6.72 -4.54 14.89
CA PHE A 86 6.03 -5.32 15.91
C PHE A 86 6.98 -6.38 16.46
N ASN A 87 6.69 -6.84 17.67
CA ASN A 87 7.46 -7.87 18.32
C ASN A 87 6.79 -9.24 18.11
N ASN A 88 7.53 -10.18 17.55
CA ASN A 88 7.12 -11.56 17.33
C ASN A 88 8.02 -12.48 18.15
N GLY A 89 7.76 -12.51 19.47
CA GLY A 89 8.61 -13.19 20.45
C GLY A 89 9.96 -12.48 20.60
N ASP A 90 11.06 -13.19 20.35
CA ASP A 90 12.40 -12.59 20.50
C ASP A 90 12.85 -11.77 19.29
N ARG A 91 12.01 -11.64 18.25
CA ARG A 91 12.35 -10.90 17.02
C ARG A 91 11.53 -9.62 16.91
N ASN A 92 12.24 -8.51 16.80
CA ASN A 92 11.68 -7.24 16.36
C ASN A 92 11.58 -7.26 14.84
N GLU A 93 10.36 -7.31 14.34
CA GLU A 93 10.07 -7.38 12.92
C GLU A 93 9.56 -6.05 12.40
N ILE A 94 9.74 -5.83 11.10
CA ILE A 94 9.22 -4.66 10.39
C ILE A 94 8.53 -5.07 9.09
N GLY A 95 7.42 -4.41 8.82
CA GLY A 95 6.67 -4.50 7.57
C GLY A 95 6.29 -3.10 7.09
N ALA A 96 5.70 -3.06 5.90
CA ALA A 96 5.15 -1.84 5.35
C ALA A 96 3.96 -2.15 4.45
N ILE A 97 3.05 -1.19 4.37
CA ILE A 97 1.83 -1.28 3.58
C ILE A 97 1.77 -0.11 2.64
N TRP A 98 1.49 -0.40 1.38
CA TRP A 98 1.31 0.61 0.35
C TRP A 98 -0.07 0.47 -0.29
N PHE A 99 -0.93 1.45 -0.02
CA PHE A 99 -2.21 1.62 -0.69
C PHE A 99 -1.99 2.33 -2.02
N VAL A 100 -2.14 1.58 -3.10
CA VAL A 100 -1.93 2.07 -4.46
C VAL A 100 -3.26 2.17 -5.19
N THR A 101 -3.32 3.05 -6.19
CA THR A 101 -4.55 3.25 -6.98
C THR A 101 -4.22 3.51 -8.43
N PHE A 102 -4.98 2.88 -9.33
CA PHE A 102 -4.99 3.17 -10.75
C PHE A 102 -6.42 3.13 -11.24
N ILE A 103 -6.82 4.01 -12.16
CA ILE A 103 -8.24 4.21 -12.52
C ILE A 103 -8.96 2.90 -12.91
N THR A 104 -8.24 1.95 -13.51
CA THR A 104 -8.80 0.64 -13.93
C THR A 104 -8.43 -0.51 -12.99
N GLY A 105 -7.78 -0.20 -11.88
CA GLY A 105 -7.12 -1.16 -10.99
C GLY A 105 -5.82 -1.69 -11.57
N TYR A 106 -4.97 -2.23 -10.69
CA TYR A 106 -3.77 -2.94 -11.12
C TYR A 106 -4.10 -4.41 -11.38
N LYS A 107 -3.39 -5.01 -12.35
CA LYS A 107 -3.31 -6.47 -12.44
C LYS A 107 -2.54 -6.99 -11.23
N TYR A 108 -2.85 -8.23 -10.82
CA TYR A 108 -2.24 -8.84 -9.65
C TYR A 108 -0.70 -8.82 -9.70
N TRP A 109 -0.10 -9.15 -10.85
CA TRP A 109 1.34 -9.14 -11.01
C TRP A 109 1.96 -7.73 -11.04
N GLU A 110 1.21 -6.71 -11.48
CA GLU A 110 1.68 -5.32 -11.47
C GLU A 110 1.85 -4.80 -10.03
N LEU A 111 1.07 -5.35 -9.08
CA LEU A 111 1.25 -5.06 -7.65
C LEU A 111 2.61 -5.56 -7.12
N GLY A 112 3.20 -6.57 -7.76
CA GLY A 112 4.54 -7.09 -7.45
C GLY A 112 5.62 -6.02 -7.44
N LEU A 113 5.54 -5.06 -8.39
CA LEU A 113 6.51 -3.97 -8.50
C LEU A 113 6.56 -3.10 -7.24
N PHE A 114 5.41 -2.85 -6.61
CA PHE A 114 5.32 -2.05 -5.40
C PHE A 114 5.92 -2.75 -4.19
N VAL A 115 5.66 -4.05 -4.02
CA VAL A 115 6.22 -4.83 -2.90
C VAL A 115 7.72 -5.09 -3.07
N GLU A 116 8.22 -5.25 -4.30
CA GLU A 116 9.66 -5.30 -4.59
C GLU A 116 10.35 -3.98 -4.19
N ALA A 117 9.77 -2.86 -4.62
CA ALA A 117 10.29 -1.53 -4.32
C ALA A 117 10.27 -1.29 -2.80
N MET A 118 9.14 -1.58 -2.16
CA MET A 118 8.97 -1.43 -0.72
C MET A 118 9.92 -2.33 0.08
N ASN A 119 10.18 -3.57 -0.37
CA ASN A 119 11.17 -4.43 0.27
C ASN A 119 12.58 -3.84 0.18
N LYS A 120 12.98 -3.28 -0.97
CA LYS A 120 14.26 -2.57 -1.11
C LYS A 120 14.34 -1.33 -0.20
N TYR A 121 13.24 -0.58 -0.06
CA TYR A 121 13.14 0.54 0.86
C TYR A 121 13.33 0.11 2.32
N LEU A 122 12.65 -0.96 2.76
CA LEU A 122 12.80 -1.48 4.12
C LEU A 122 14.22 -1.95 4.38
N HIS A 123 14.83 -2.68 3.45
CA HIS A 123 16.24 -3.08 3.55
C HIS A 123 17.16 -1.87 3.65
N LYS A 124 16.93 -0.82 2.87
CA LYS A 124 17.82 0.34 2.87
C LYS A 124 17.80 1.11 4.19
N HIS A 125 16.67 1.13 4.89
CA HIS A 125 16.44 2.05 6.01
C HIS A 125 16.24 1.39 7.37
N TYR A 126 15.95 0.08 7.43
CA TYR A 126 15.53 -0.57 8.67
C TYR A 126 16.20 -1.93 8.93
N SER A 127 16.94 -2.51 7.98
CA SER A 127 17.50 -3.86 8.18
C SER A 127 18.63 -3.95 9.21
N GLU A 128 19.18 -2.81 9.66
CA GLU A 128 20.18 -2.79 10.73
C GLU A 128 19.56 -3.07 12.10
N GLU A 129 18.29 -2.68 12.29
CA GLU A 129 17.59 -2.76 13.59
C GLU A 129 16.47 -3.80 13.61
N PHE A 130 15.90 -4.13 12.45
CA PHE A 130 14.70 -4.96 12.34
C PHE A 130 14.87 -6.12 11.37
N PHE A 131 14.20 -7.23 11.67
CA PHE A 131 13.99 -8.30 10.71
C PHE A 131 12.83 -7.95 9.78
N ILE A 132 13.08 -7.92 8.47
CA ILE A 132 12.04 -7.57 7.50
C ILE A 132 11.11 -8.77 7.30
N ASN A 133 9.85 -8.61 7.70
CA ASN A 133 8.83 -9.62 7.47
C ASN A 133 8.17 -9.40 6.10
N LYS A 134 8.55 -10.23 5.15
CA LYS A 134 8.10 -10.20 3.76
C LYS A 134 6.61 -10.47 3.58
N SER A 135 5.98 -11.16 4.54
CA SER A 135 4.53 -11.39 4.55
C SER A 135 3.76 -10.13 4.92
N TYR A 136 4.37 -9.21 5.67
CA TYR A 136 3.82 -7.89 6.02
C TYR A 136 4.45 -6.75 5.20
N CYS A 137 5.03 -7.07 4.05
CA CYS A 137 5.40 -6.11 3.01
C CYS A 137 4.31 -6.16 1.93
N ILE A 138 3.22 -5.41 2.10
CA ILE A 138 1.95 -5.62 1.37
C ILE A 138 1.57 -4.40 0.53
N ALA A 139 1.32 -4.60 -0.76
CA ALA A 139 0.65 -3.62 -1.61
C ALA A 139 -0.84 -3.96 -1.72
N VAL A 140 -1.70 -2.95 -1.61
CA VAL A 140 -3.16 -3.07 -1.72
C VAL A 140 -3.65 -2.10 -2.79
N ASP A 141 -4.31 -2.62 -3.82
CA ASP A 141 -5.06 -1.79 -4.77
C ASP A 141 -6.38 -1.37 -4.16
N ILE A 142 -6.50 -0.09 -3.80
CA ILE A 142 -7.70 0.45 -3.15
C ILE A 142 -8.93 0.45 -4.06
N ASN A 143 -8.75 0.35 -5.38
CA ASN A 143 -9.89 0.33 -6.32
C ASN A 143 -10.49 -1.07 -6.48
N THR A 144 -9.73 -2.12 -6.18
CA THR A 144 -10.18 -3.51 -6.37
C THR A 144 -10.16 -4.35 -5.10
N GLY A 145 -9.56 -3.84 -4.01
CA GLY A 145 -9.32 -4.58 -2.78
C GLY A 145 -8.26 -5.68 -2.92
N ARG A 146 -7.67 -5.86 -4.10
CA ARG A 146 -6.63 -6.86 -4.33
C ARG A 146 -5.38 -6.49 -3.55
N LYS A 147 -4.68 -7.52 -3.06
CA LYS A 147 -3.41 -7.35 -2.36
C LYS A 147 -2.40 -8.41 -2.74
N ILE A 148 -1.13 -8.07 -2.55
CA ILE A 148 0.00 -8.99 -2.68
C ILE A 148 1.04 -8.65 -1.60
N SER A 149 1.69 -9.68 -1.05
CA SER A 149 2.85 -9.52 -0.19
C SER A 149 4.16 -9.74 -0.97
N PHE A 150 5.29 -9.25 -0.46
CA PHE A 150 6.58 -9.61 -1.06
C PHE A 150 6.84 -11.12 -0.98
N GLN A 151 6.35 -11.79 0.07
CA GLN A 151 6.42 -13.25 0.18
C GLN A 151 5.69 -13.97 -0.97
N ASP A 152 4.59 -13.42 -1.50
CA ASP A 152 3.89 -13.99 -2.65
C ASP A 152 4.74 -13.92 -3.93
N VAL A 153 5.53 -12.86 -4.10
CA VAL A 153 6.50 -12.72 -5.20
C VAL A 153 7.61 -13.78 -5.06
N GLU A 154 8.17 -13.94 -3.85
CA GLU A 154 9.19 -14.98 -3.60
C GLU A 154 8.66 -16.40 -3.85
N ASN A 155 7.37 -16.61 -3.57
CA ASN A 155 6.68 -17.89 -3.80
C ASN A 155 6.23 -18.07 -5.26
N GLY A 156 6.55 -17.14 -6.16
CA GLY A 156 6.25 -17.24 -7.59
C GLY A 156 4.81 -16.94 -8.00
N LYS A 157 3.98 -16.35 -7.11
CA LYS A 157 2.61 -15.94 -7.46
C LYS A 157 2.58 -14.71 -8.38
N ALA A 158 3.64 -13.91 -8.36
CA ALA A 158 3.90 -12.83 -9.30
C ALA A 158 5.38 -12.83 -9.70
N PRO A 159 5.71 -12.42 -10.94
CA PRO A 159 7.09 -12.27 -11.37
C PRO A 159 7.77 -11.07 -10.69
N TYR A 160 9.10 -11.11 -10.62
CA TYR A 160 9.91 -9.92 -10.35
C TYR A 160 9.89 -9.01 -11.58
N LEU A 161 9.44 -7.77 -11.43
CA LEU A 161 9.26 -6.81 -12.52
C LEU A 161 10.13 -5.56 -12.35
N LEU A 162 10.56 -5.23 -11.14
CA LEU A 162 11.16 -3.92 -10.86
C LEU A 162 12.49 -3.70 -11.62
N GLU A 163 13.42 -4.65 -11.53
CA GLU A 163 14.74 -4.53 -12.17
C GLU A 163 14.64 -4.47 -13.71
N GLN A 164 13.77 -5.30 -14.30
CA GLN A 164 13.52 -5.29 -15.74
C GLN A 164 12.90 -3.96 -16.17
N THR A 165 11.89 -3.49 -15.44
CA THR A 165 11.24 -2.20 -15.74
C THR A 165 12.24 -1.04 -15.71
N ILE A 166 13.17 -1.03 -14.76
CA ILE A 166 14.21 -0.01 -14.67
C ILE A 166 15.21 -0.13 -15.82
N THR A 167 15.59 -1.36 -16.18
CA THR A 167 16.45 -1.62 -17.34
C THR A 167 15.83 -1.07 -18.61
N ASP A 168 14.54 -1.34 -18.83
CA ASP A 168 13.82 -0.88 -20.01
C ASP A 168 13.72 0.66 -20.05
N ILE A 169 13.44 1.30 -18.91
CA ILE A 169 13.40 2.78 -18.82
C ILE A 169 14.77 3.40 -19.16
N ASN A 170 15.86 2.79 -18.71
CA ASN A 170 17.22 3.30 -19.00
C ASN A 170 17.65 3.10 -20.46
N GLN A 171 16.92 2.28 -21.24
CA GLN A 171 17.19 2.03 -22.66
C GLN A 171 16.29 2.88 -23.59
N MET A 172 15.33 3.64 -23.04
CA MET A 172 14.53 4.63 -23.77
C MET A 172 15.32 5.92 -24.02
#